data_AF-A0AAE6JLN4-F1
#
_entry.id   AF-A0AAE6JLN4-F1
#
_cell.length_a   1.000
_cell.length_b   1.000
_cell.length_c   1.000
_cell.angle_alpha   90.00
_cell.angle_beta   90.00
_cell.angle_gamma   90.00
#
_symmetry.space_group_name_H-M   'P 1'
#
loop_
_entity.id
_entity.type
_entity.pdbx_description
1 polymer ?
#
loop_
_entity_poly.entity_id
_entity_poly.type
_entity_poly.pdbx_seq_one_letter_code
_entity_poly.pdbx_strand_id
1 'polypeptide(L)'
;MNKISLILLCCLCIYGNSFAQTNKLKMPVTMTKKTMICKLTTPELQKRKTTVIATIKKLIKEKKELTNGYAYRFEGSDHQIDLLTDFIKTERQCCDFFNFSIDVRNDQTAWLKITGAKGVKGFIASELEL
;
A
#
# COMPACT_ATOMS: atom_id res chain seq x y z
N MET A 1 5.72 -18.43 -74.23
CA MET A 1 6.54 -17.35 -73.63
C MET A 1 6.87 -17.80 -72.21
N ASN A 2 7.90 -18.61 -71.90
CA ASN A 2 9.35 -18.49 -72.12
C ASN A 2 9.84 -17.10 -71.64
N LYS A 3 10.71 -16.89 -70.65
CA LYS A 3 11.90 -17.64 -70.15
C LYS A 3 12.17 -17.18 -68.69
N ILE A 4 12.36 -18.07 -67.72
CA ILE A 4 13.65 -18.62 -67.25
C ILE A 4 14.59 -17.58 -66.60
N SER A 5 14.73 -17.78 -65.28
CA SER A 5 15.90 -17.59 -64.40
C SER A 5 17.24 -17.22 -65.07
N LEU A 6 17.85 -16.13 -64.60
CA LEU A 6 19.26 -15.76 -64.74
C LEU A 6 19.59 -14.84 -63.54
N ILE A 7 20.04 -15.35 -62.40
CA ILE A 7 21.43 -15.68 -62.01
C ILE A 7 22.45 -14.55 -62.30
N LEU A 8 23.02 -14.05 -61.19
CA LEU A 8 24.34 -13.43 -60.98
C LEU A 8 24.65 -12.03 -61.56
N LEU A 9 24.77 -11.06 -60.65
CA LEU A 9 25.97 -10.23 -60.48
C LEU A 9 25.97 -9.73 -59.03
N CYS A 10 26.57 -10.47 -58.08
CA CYS A 10 27.98 -10.41 -57.70
C CYS A 10 28.37 -9.10 -56.98
N CYS A 11 28.69 -9.27 -55.68
CA CYS A 11 29.66 -8.54 -54.88
C CYS A 11 29.60 -7.01 -54.83
N LEU A 12 29.29 -6.49 -53.64
CA LEU A 12 30.32 -5.83 -52.83
C LEU A 12 30.00 -6.03 -51.35
N CYS A 13 30.68 -7.03 -50.78
CA CYS A 13 30.94 -7.18 -49.37
C CYS A 13 31.76 -5.98 -48.90
N ILE A 14 31.34 -5.25 -47.86
CA ILE A 14 32.21 -4.63 -46.85
C ILE A 14 31.36 -3.86 -45.82
N TYR A 15 31.84 -3.83 -44.58
CA TYR A 15 31.18 -3.41 -43.33
C TYR A 15 30.27 -4.50 -42.74
N GLY A 16 30.77 -5.48 -41.99
CA GLY A 16 31.90 -5.43 -41.07
C GLY A 16 31.42 -5.00 -39.68
N ASN A 17 31.60 -5.90 -38.71
CA ASN A 17 31.48 -5.75 -37.25
C ASN A 17 30.05 -5.76 -36.69
N SER A 18 29.63 -6.84 -36.02
CA SER A 18 30.00 -7.16 -34.63
C SER A 18 29.66 -6.01 -33.69
N PHE A 19 28.53 -6.12 -32.96
CA PHE A 19 28.54 -6.00 -31.50
C PHE A 19 27.16 -6.30 -30.88
N ALA A 20 27.23 -6.99 -29.76
CA ALA A 20 26.32 -6.93 -28.61
C ALA A 20 24.87 -7.40 -28.80
N GLN A 21 24.72 -8.72 -28.61
CA GLN A 21 23.71 -9.31 -27.75
C GLN A 21 23.26 -8.34 -26.64
N THR A 22 22.04 -7.80 -26.76
CA THR A 22 21.41 -7.04 -25.68
C THR A 22 21.05 -8.02 -24.56
N ASN A 23 22.00 -8.20 -23.66
CA ASN A 23 21.81 -8.85 -22.38
C ASN A 23 20.78 -8.00 -21.60
N LYS A 24 19.51 -8.39 -21.64
CA LYS A 24 18.46 -7.84 -20.77
C LYS A 24 18.82 -8.29 -19.36
N LEU A 25 19.66 -7.49 -18.69
CA LEU A 25 19.85 -7.56 -17.24
C LEU A 25 18.45 -7.50 -16.61
N LYS A 26 17.97 -8.66 -16.17
CA LYS A 26 16.90 -8.74 -15.17
C LYS A 26 17.45 -8.02 -13.95
N MET A 27 17.09 -6.75 -13.78
CA MET A 27 17.20 -6.13 -12.48
C MET A 27 16.37 -6.99 -11.54
N PRO A 28 16.94 -7.58 -10.47
CA PRO A 28 16.12 -8.08 -9.40
C PRO A 28 15.43 -6.84 -8.84
N VAL A 29 14.15 -6.68 -9.18
CA VAL A 29 13.27 -5.84 -8.37
C VAL A 29 13.22 -6.55 -7.04
N THR A 30 14.14 -6.17 -6.15
CA THR A 30 14.11 -6.56 -4.77
C THR A 30 12.81 -5.97 -4.22
N MET A 31 11.78 -6.82 -4.18
CA MET A 31 10.54 -6.55 -3.49
C MET A 31 10.92 -6.42 -2.02
N THR A 32 11.30 -5.22 -1.60
CA THR A 32 11.60 -4.90 -0.21
C THR A 32 10.34 -5.20 0.56
N LYS A 33 10.27 -6.41 1.13
CA LYS A 33 9.20 -6.85 2.02
C LYS A 33 9.30 -5.95 3.23
N LYS A 34 8.60 -4.82 3.17
CA LYS A 34 8.52 -3.83 4.23
C LYS A 34 8.09 -4.57 5.49
N THR A 35 9.00 -4.69 6.44
CA THR A 35 8.77 -5.39 7.69
C THR A 35 7.71 -4.62 8.45
N MET A 36 6.52 -5.21 8.58
CA MET A 36 5.40 -4.62 9.30
C MET A 36 5.64 -4.76 10.80
N ILE A 37 6.52 -3.91 11.34
CA ILE A 37 6.88 -3.88 12.76
C ILE A 37 6.49 -2.51 13.31
N CYS A 38 5.67 -2.50 14.34
CA CYS A 38 5.32 -1.29 15.08
C CYS A 38 6.57 -0.74 15.78
N LYS A 39 7.05 0.44 15.39
CA LYS A 39 8.31 1.05 15.88
C LYS A 39 8.22 1.69 17.28
N LEU A 40 7.06 1.62 17.94
CA LEU A 40 6.81 2.26 19.23
C LEU A 40 7.33 1.43 20.41
N THR A 41 8.55 1.71 20.85
CA THR A 41 9.28 0.93 21.87
C THR A 41 9.19 1.50 23.29
N THR A 42 8.82 2.77 23.49
CA THR A 42 8.76 3.35 24.84
C THR A 42 7.46 2.98 25.58
N PRO A 43 7.50 2.65 26.88
CA PRO A 43 6.31 2.26 27.66
C PRO A 43 5.17 3.29 27.67
N GLU A 44 5.50 4.58 27.67
CA GLU A 44 4.50 5.67 27.65
C GLU A 44 3.70 5.70 26.35
N LEU A 45 4.40 5.59 25.21
CA LEU A 45 3.76 5.51 23.90
C LEU A 45 2.94 4.22 23.73
N GLN A 46 3.37 3.10 24.31
CA GLN A 46 2.59 1.86 24.33
C GLN A 46 1.30 2.02 25.14
N LYS A 47 1.37 2.58 26.36
CA LYS A 47 0.19 2.81 27.22
C LYS A 47 -0.81 3.75 26.55
N ARG A 48 -0.33 4.83 25.94
CA ARG A 48 -1.18 5.79 25.21
C ARG A 48 -1.88 5.14 24.02
N LYS A 49 -1.17 4.30 23.26
CA LYS A 49 -1.75 3.52 22.15
C LYS A 49 -2.92 2.65 22.65
N THR A 50 -2.72 1.91 23.75
CA THR A 50 -3.77 1.03 24.30
C THR A 50 -5.03 1.82 24.70
N THR A 51 -4.87 2.99 25.31
CA THR A 51 -6.02 3.83 25.74
C THR A 51 -6.78 4.43 24.55
N VAL A 52 -6.08 4.95 23.55
CA VAL A 52 -6.72 5.56 22.37
C VAL A 52 -7.41 4.49 21.51
N ILE A 53 -6.75 3.36 21.24
CA ILE A 53 -7.34 2.25 20.49
C ILE A 53 -8.58 1.70 21.20
N ALA A 54 -8.52 1.48 22.51
CA ALA A 54 -9.66 1.01 23.27
C ALA A 54 -10.83 1.99 23.24
N THR A 55 -10.54 3.29 23.22
CA THR A 55 -11.57 4.34 23.10
C THR A 55 -12.20 4.30 21.72
N ILE A 56 -11.40 4.26 20.65
CA ILE A 56 -11.90 4.19 19.26
C ILE A 56 -12.74 2.93 19.06
N LYS A 57 -12.28 1.77 19.54
CA LYS A 57 -13.00 0.50 19.45
C LYS A 57 -14.43 0.58 20.00
N LYS A 58 -14.61 1.27 21.13
CA LYS A 58 -15.95 1.47 21.74
C LYS A 58 -16.87 2.38 20.94
N LEU A 59 -16.31 3.24 20.09
CA LEU A 59 -17.06 4.23 19.31
C LEU A 59 -17.46 3.71 17.91
N ILE A 60 -16.94 2.56 17.49
CA ILE A 60 -17.25 1.95 16.20
C ILE A 60 -18.74 1.58 16.15
N LYS A 61 -19.44 2.15 15.17
CA LYS A 61 -20.85 1.86 14.89
C LYS A 61 -21.05 0.82 13.81
N GLU A 62 -20.05 0.65 12.95
CA GLU A 62 -20.08 -0.32 11.85
C GLU A 62 -18.66 -0.64 11.41
N LYS A 63 -18.43 -1.91 11.04
CA LYS A 63 -17.17 -2.38 10.45
C LYS A 63 -17.47 -2.97 9.08
N LYS A 64 -16.74 -2.52 8.06
CA LYS A 64 -16.77 -3.06 6.70
C LYS A 64 -15.40 -3.60 6.33
N GLU A 65 -15.39 -4.83 5.81
CA GLU A 65 -14.18 -5.36 5.19
C GLU A 65 -13.97 -4.75 3.81
N LEU A 66 -12.74 -4.39 3.49
CA LEU A 66 -12.31 -4.00 2.15
C LEU A 66 -11.37 -5.07 1.59
N THR A 67 -11.07 -5.00 0.30
CA THR A 67 -10.12 -5.91 -0.35
C THR A 67 -8.72 -5.80 0.26
N ASN A 68 -8.30 -4.60 0.65
CA ASN A 68 -6.95 -4.30 1.14
C ASN A 68 -6.93 -3.66 2.54
N GLY A 69 -7.98 -3.84 3.34
CA GLY A 69 -8.09 -3.24 4.67
C GLY A 69 -9.49 -3.28 5.25
N TYR A 70 -9.82 -2.29 6.08
CA TYR A 70 -11.11 -2.15 6.74
C TYR A 70 -11.59 -0.69 6.71
N ALA A 71 -12.91 -0.52 6.80
CA ALA A 71 -13.56 0.76 7.03
C ALA A 71 -14.43 0.69 8.28
N TYR A 72 -14.39 1.75 9.10
CA TYR A 72 -15.09 1.84 10.36
C TYR A 72 -15.95 3.10 10.39
N ARG A 73 -17.24 2.97 10.75
CA ARG A 73 -18.17 4.10 10.85
C ARG A 73 -18.26 4.62 12.28
N PHE A 74 -18.41 5.93 12.40
CA PHE A 74 -18.51 6.73 13.62
C PHE A 74 -19.65 7.76 13.49
N GLU A 75 -20.03 8.38 14.61
CA GLU A 75 -21.09 9.41 14.70
C GLU A 75 -20.65 10.80 14.21
N GLY A 76 -19.46 10.93 13.61
CA GLY A 76 -19.06 12.16 12.90
C GLY A 76 -18.99 13.47 13.70
N SER A 77 -19.09 13.44 15.04
CA SER A 77 -18.96 14.65 15.87
C SER A 77 -17.53 15.17 15.88
N ASP A 78 -17.34 16.47 16.11
CA ASP A 78 -16.01 17.11 16.16
C ASP A 78 -15.05 16.37 17.10
N HIS A 79 -15.52 16.00 18.29
CA HIS A 79 -14.74 15.21 19.24
C HIS A 79 -14.29 13.84 18.67
N GLN A 80 -15.16 13.15 17.92
CA GLN A 80 -14.77 11.88 17.29
C GLN A 80 -13.80 12.11 16.14
N ILE A 81 -13.98 13.16 15.34
CA ILE A 81 -13.07 13.52 14.24
C ILE A 81 -11.67 13.83 14.78
N ASP A 82 -11.57 14.59 15.87
CA ASP A 82 -10.30 14.90 16.54
C ASP A 82 -9.63 13.62 17.04
N LEU A 83 -10.38 12.74 17.71
CA LEU A 83 -9.88 11.45 18.19
C LEU A 83 -9.34 10.57 17.06
N LEU A 84 -10.07 10.46 15.95
CA LEU A 84 -9.65 9.70 14.76
C LEU A 84 -8.38 10.30 14.16
N THR A 85 -8.29 11.61 14.09
CA THR A 85 -7.14 12.32 13.55
C THR A 85 -5.90 12.11 14.42
N ASP A 86 -6.03 12.17 15.74
CA ASP A 86 -4.93 11.91 16.67
C ASP A 86 -4.45 10.46 16.64
N PHE A 87 -5.36 9.52 16.45
CA PHE A 87 -5.02 8.12 16.17
C PHE A 87 -4.20 8.00 14.88
N ILE A 88 -4.63 8.61 13.77
CA ILE A 88 -3.87 8.61 12.51
C ILE A 88 -2.48 9.22 12.71
N LYS A 89 -2.39 10.38 13.38
CA LYS A 89 -1.11 11.07 13.65
C LYS A 89 -0.15 10.18 14.43
N THR A 90 -0.66 9.38 15.36
CA THR A 90 0.15 8.46 16.16
C THR A 90 0.55 7.25 15.32
N GLU A 91 -0.40 6.55 14.71
CA GLU A 91 -0.13 5.31 13.96
C GLU A 91 0.78 5.53 12.75
N ARG A 92 0.70 6.66 12.04
CA ARG A 92 1.62 6.94 10.92
C ARG A 92 3.09 6.99 11.32
N GLN A 93 3.41 7.31 12.58
CA GLN A 93 4.78 7.31 13.10
C GLN A 93 5.27 5.88 13.38
N CYS A 94 4.34 4.98 13.71
CA CYS A 94 4.61 3.62 14.17
C CYS A 94 4.57 2.60 13.02
N CYS A 95 3.64 2.82 12.10
CA CYS A 95 3.15 1.90 11.08
C CYS A 95 3.16 2.63 9.73
N ASP A 96 4.35 2.87 9.20
CA ASP A 96 4.60 3.63 7.96
C ASP A 96 4.06 2.95 6.67
N PHE A 97 3.38 1.82 6.80
CA PHE A 97 2.80 1.03 5.70
C PHE A 97 1.27 1.11 5.61
N PHE A 98 0.60 1.76 6.57
CA PHE A 98 -0.83 2.02 6.50
C PHE A 98 -1.13 3.27 5.66
N ASN A 99 -2.20 3.18 4.88
CA ASN A 99 -2.88 4.29 4.24
C ASN A 99 -4.16 4.58 5.01
N PHE A 100 -4.30 5.81 5.49
CA PHE A 100 -5.47 6.27 6.23
C PHE A 100 -6.30 7.23 5.39
N SER A 101 -7.61 7.17 5.51
CA SER A 101 -8.50 8.25 5.05
C SER A 101 -9.68 8.41 5.99
N ILE A 102 -10.07 9.66 6.23
CA ILE A 102 -11.31 10.02 6.93
C ILE A 102 -12.24 10.64 5.90
N ASP A 103 -13.47 10.13 5.85
CA ASP A 103 -14.58 10.66 5.05
C ASP A 103 -15.65 11.13 6.03
N VAL A 104 -15.80 12.45 6.18
CA VAL A 104 -16.83 13.09 7.02
C VAL A 104 -17.97 13.53 6.12
N ARG A 105 -19.18 13.13 6.47
CA ARG A 105 -20.37 13.28 5.63
C ARG A 105 -21.36 14.25 6.25
N ASN A 106 -22.24 14.79 5.41
CA ASN A 106 -23.29 15.72 5.81
C ASN A 106 -24.38 15.09 6.69
N ASP A 107 -24.47 13.76 6.74
CA ASP A 107 -25.35 12.99 7.61
C ASP A 107 -24.81 12.82 9.03
N GLN A 108 -23.79 13.60 9.41
CA GLN A 108 -23.08 13.50 10.69
C GLN A 108 -22.48 12.11 10.91
N THR A 109 -21.99 11.47 9.85
CA THR A 109 -21.18 10.25 9.98
C THR A 109 -19.75 10.48 9.55
N ALA A 110 -18.83 9.75 10.18
CA ALA A 110 -17.44 9.70 9.74
C ALA A 110 -17.02 8.27 9.47
N TRP A 111 -16.24 8.08 8.40
CA TRP A 111 -15.67 6.79 8.03
C TRP A 111 -14.15 6.87 8.10
N LEU A 112 -13.55 6.06 8.98
CA LEU A 112 -12.10 5.82 8.97
C LEU A 112 -11.83 4.58 8.11
N LYS A 113 -11.04 4.75 7.05
CA LYS A 113 -10.50 3.64 6.27
C LYS A 113 -9.02 3.45 6.59
N ILE A 114 -8.65 2.22 6.92
CA ILE A 114 -7.26 1.79 7.13
C ILE A 114 -6.97 0.72 6.07
N THR A 115 -6.04 0.99 5.17
CA THR A 115 -5.71 0.12 4.04
C THR A 115 -4.19 0.01 3.85
N GLY A 116 -3.73 -0.86 2.95
CA GLY A 116 -2.33 -0.89 2.56
C GLY A 116 -2.01 -1.98 1.55
N ALA A 117 -0.72 -2.31 1.41
CA ALA A 117 -0.25 -3.34 0.50
C ALA A 117 -0.64 -4.76 0.96
N LYS A 118 -0.29 -5.78 0.14
CA LYS A 118 -0.57 -7.19 0.46
C LYS A 118 -0.08 -7.55 1.86
N GLY A 119 -0.97 -8.15 2.67
CA GLY A 119 -0.70 -8.53 4.06
C GLY A 119 -1.25 -7.56 5.11
N VAL A 120 -1.48 -6.29 4.75
CA VAL A 120 -1.95 -5.26 5.69
C VAL A 120 -3.32 -5.60 6.29
N LYS A 121 -4.25 -6.12 5.49
CA LYS A 121 -5.56 -6.54 6.00
C LYS A 121 -5.44 -7.56 7.14
N GLY A 122 -4.58 -8.57 6.99
CA GLY A 122 -4.35 -9.57 8.04
C GLY A 122 -3.71 -8.96 9.29
N PHE A 123 -2.76 -8.05 9.11
CA PHE A 123 -2.13 -7.33 10.21
C PHE A 123 -3.12 -6.44 10.98
N ILE A 124 -4.03 -5.74 10.30
CA ILE A 124 -5.08 -4.96 10.98
C ILE A 124 -5.96 -5.87 11.83
N ALA A 125 -6.30 -7.06 11.32
CA ALA A 125 -7.15 -8.00 12.03
C ALA A 125 -6.47 -8.58 13.29
N SER A 126 -5.16 -8.82 13.26
CA SER A 126 -4.42 -9.39 14.41
C SER A 126 -3.96 -8.34 15.43
N GLU A 127 -3.49 -7.18 14.98
CA GLU A 127 -2.77 -6.23 15.85
C GLU A 127 -3.62 -5.05 16.33
N LEU A 128 -4.60 -4.62 15.54
CA LEU A 128 -5.42 -3.45 15.90
C LEU A 128 -6.72 -3.86 16.59
N GLU A 129 -7.23 -5.08 16.35
CA GLU A 129 -8.46 -5.65 16.93
C GLU A 129 -9.63 -4.65 17.02
N LEU A 130 -9.76 -3.75 16.04
CA LEU A 130 -10.82 -2.75 15.95
C LEU A 130 -12.14 -3.39 15.49
#